data_AF-X1Q6X2-F1
#
_entry.id   AF-X1Q6X2-F1
#
_cell.length_a   1.000
_cell.length_b   1.000
_cell.length_c   1.000
_cell.angle_alpha   90.00
_cell.angle_beta   90.00
_cell.angle_gamma   90.00
#
_symmetry.space_group_name_H-M   'P 1'
#
loop_
_entity.id
_entity.type
_entity.pdbx_description
1 polymer ?
#
loop_
_entity_poly.entity_id
_entity_poly.type
_entity_poly.pdbx_seq_one_letter_code
_entity_poly.pdbx_strand_id
1 'polypeptide(L)'
;GEIKIMVNEEIMKSLSIKTESKIVLLVADGIGDIPSKNNKTVLETALIPNLDRLASKAVCGLTDPISCGITPGSGPAHLSLFGYDPLKYQIGRGVLEALGVGMELTPYDLACRGNFATLSEEGVITDRRAGRIATTLNEKICKIMQDKIKQIGEVEVIITPGKEHRFVVIFRGKDLEEGLSDADPQVVGGEIKYAQPFSHKNLLLKYAPPHLYF
;
A
#
# COMPACT_ATOMS: atom_id res chain seq x y z
N GLY A 1 -0.42 -25.03 21.21
CA GLY A 1 -0.54 -23.59 21.00
C GLY A 1 0.81 -22.99 21.24
N GLU A 2 1.58 -22.75 20.19
CA GLU A 2 2.91 -22.18 20.33
C GLU A 2 2.79 -20.69 20.60
N ILE A 3 3.40 -20.27 21.71
CA ILE A 3 3.61 -18.87 22.04
C ILE A 3 4.61 -18.36 21.01
N LYS A 4 4.14 -17.58 20.03
CA LYS A 4 5.01 -16.83 19.11
C LYS A 4 5.70 -15.76 19.98
N ILE A 5 6.84 -16.10 20.57
CA ILE A 5 7.71 -15.13 21.25
C ILE A 5 8.34 -14.30 20.15
N MET A 6 7.64 -13.24 19.76
CA MET A 6 8.23 -12.22 18.92
C MET A 6 9.22 -11.47 19.80
N VAL A 7 10.51 -11.60 19.49
CA VAL A 7 11.57 -10.92 20.23
C VAL A 7 11.33 -9.41 20.10
N ASN A 8 11.20 -8.72 21.24
CA ASN A 8 10.94 -7.29 21.29
C ASN A 8 12.01 -6.52 20.50
N GLU A 9 11.61 -5.50 19.73
CA GLU A 9 12.50 -4.62 18.96
C GLU A 9 13.64 -4.04 19.82
N GLU A 10 13.38 -3.71 21.08
CA GLU A 10 14.37 -3.22 22.04
C GLU A 10 15.44 -4.27 22.33
N ILE A 11 15.03 -5.52 22.49
CA ILE A 11 15.95 -6.66 22.68
C ILE A 11 16.78 -6.86 21.41
N MET A 12 16.16 -6.88 20.23
CA MET A 12 16.86 -7.03 18.96
C MET A 12 17.91 -5.93 18.75
N LYS A 13 17.57 -4.67 19.07
CA LYS A 13 18.53 -3.55 19.03
C LYS A 13 19.68 -3.76 20.01
N SER A 14 19.41 -4.19 21.24
CA SER A 14 20.44 -4.43 22.26
C SER A 14 21.43 -5.55 21.89
N LEU A 15 20.96 -6.54 21.12
CA LEU A 15 21.77 -7.66 20.65
C LEU A 15 22.46 -7.40 19.30
N SER A 16 22.12 -6.29 18.63
CA SER A 16 22.67 -5.96 17.31
C SER A 16 24.12 -5.46 17.41
N ILE A 17 25.02 -6.05 16.62
CA ILE A 17 26.42 -5.65 16.54
C ILE A 17 26.68 -5.11 15.13
N LYS A 18 27.15 -3.87 15.06
CA LYS A 18 27.55 -3.26 13.79
C LYS A 18 28.88 -3.88 13.32
N THR A 19 28.91 -4.27 12.04
CA THR A 19 30.12 -4.78 11.38
C THR A 19 30.33 -4.03 10.07
N GLU A 20 31.51 -4.17 9.46
CA GLU A 20 31.81 -3.61 8.13
C GLU A 20 31.10 -4.35 6.99
N SER A 21 30.56 -5.55 7.27
CA SER A 21 29.82 -6.36 6.30
C SER A 21 28.57 -5.64 5.80
N LYS A 22 28.24 -5.87 4.53
CA LYS A 22 26.99 -5.41 3.92
C LYS A 22 25.99 -6.55 3.86
N ILE A 23 24.72 -6.23 4.10
CA ILE A 23 23.60 -7.17 3.97
C ILE A 23 22.90 -6.87 2.65
N VAL A 24 22.66 -7.92 1.85
CA VAL A 24 21.83 -7.84 0.64
C VAL A 24 20.59 -8.69 0.88
N LEU A 25 19.42 -8.04 0.91
CA LEU A 25 18.12 -8.70 0.94
C LEU A 25 17.53 -8.68 -0.47
N LEU A 26 17.42 -9.84 -1.09
CA LEU A 26 16.80 -10.02 -2.41
C LEU A 26 15.38 -10.56 -2.24
N VAL A 27 14.38 -9.82 -2.72
CA VAL A 27 12.97 -10.24 -2.71
C VAL A 27 12.53 -10.54 -4.13
N ALA A 28 12.16 -11.80 -4.39
CA ALA A 28 11.52 -12.21 -5.64
C ALA A 28 10.00 -12.25 -5.42
N ASP A 29 9.30 -11.21 -5.87
CA ASP A 29 7.87 -11.05 -5.65
C ASP A 29 7.08 -12.21 -6.29
N GLY A 30 6.17 -12.82 -5.51
CA GLY A 30 5.36 -13.95 -5.96
C GLY A 30 6.13 -15.22 -6.33
N ILE A 31 7.35 -15.45 -5.81
CA ILE A 31 8.17 -16.62 -6.17
C ILE A 31 7.57 -17.97 -5.72
N GLY A 32 6.76 -17.96 -4.65
CA GLY A 32 6.11 -19.17 -4.14
C GLY A 32 4.91 -19.58 -5.00
N ASP A 33 4.79 -20.87 -5.28
CA ASP A 33 3.69 -21.43 -6.08
C ASP A 33 3.35 -22.86 -5.62
N ILE A 34 2.24 -23.40 -6.11
CA ILE A 34 1.81 -24.77 -5.86
C ILE A 34 2.32 -25.73 -6.96
N PRO A 35 2.47 -27.03 -6.67
CA PRO A 35 2.84 -28.01 -7.68
C PRO A 35 1.85 -28.08 -8.85
N SER A 36 2.38 -28.13 -10.07
CA SER A 36 1.62 -28.27 -11.31
C SER A 36 1.45 -29.76 -11.70
N LYS A 37 1.05 -30.04 -12.96
CA LYS A 37 0.76 -31.40 -13.47
C LYS A 37 1.90 -32.42 -13.28
N ASN A 38 3.14 -31.96 -13.15
CA ASN A 38 4.31 -32.83 -12.94
C ASN A 38 4.74 -32.95 -11.47
N ASN A 39 3.87 -32.56 -10.52
CA ASN A 39 4.18 -32.48 -9.08
C ASN A 39 5.41 -31.62 -8.75
N LYS A 40 5.66 -30.60 -9.58
CA LYS A 40 6.72 -29.60 -9.37
C LYS A 40 6.13 -28.21 -9.49
N THR A 41 6.66 -27.30 -8.67
CA THR A 41 6.44 -25.85 -8.78
C THR A 41 7.16 -25.29 -10.00
N VAL A 42 6.83 -24.05 -10.37
CA VAL A 42 7.54 -23.32 -11.42
C VAL A 42 9.02 -23.13 -11.06
N LEU A 43 9.32 -22.81 -9.79
CA LEU A 43 10.68 -22.61 -9.31
C LEU A 43 11.54 -23.87 -9.44
N GLU A 44 10.99 -25.04 -9.11
CA GLU A 44 11.69 -26.34 -9.24
C GLU A 44 11.90 -26.78 -10.70
N THR A 45 11.13 -26.22 -11.63
CA THR A 45 11.25 -26.55 -13.06
C THR A 45 12.16 -25.57 -13.80
N ALA A 46 12.39 -24.38 -13.24
CA ALA A 46 13.20 -23.33 -13.84
C ALA A 46 14.69 -23.71 -13.86
N LEU A 47 15.40 -23.29 -14.91
CA LEU A 47 16.85 -23.40 -14.99
C LEU A 47 17.50 -22.21 -14.24
N ILE A 48 17.80 -22.40 -12.96
CA ILE A 48 18.28 -21.35 -12.04
C ILE A 48 19.65 -21.68 -11.41
N PRO A 49 20.69 -21.96 -12.21
CA PRO A 49 21.97 -22.50 -11.71
C PRO A 49 22.69 -21.62 -10.69
N ASN A 50 22.47 -20.29 -10.74
CA ASN A 50 23.05 -19.38 -9.75
C ASN A 50 22.36 -19.46 -8.39
N LEU A 51 21.03 -19.59 -8.36
CA LEU A 51 20.27 -19.73 -7.13
C LEU A 51 20.50 -21.11 -6.51
N ASP A 52 20.57 -22.17 -7.33
CA ASP A 52 20.91 -23.52 -6.88
C ASP A 52 22.33 -23.58 -6.27
N ARG A 53 23.30 -22.93 -6.92
CA ARG A 53 24.67 -22.84 -6.41
C ARG A 53 24.76 -22.04 -5.12
N LEU A 54 23.94 -21.00 -4.95
CA LEU A 54 23.87 -20.25 -3.70
C LEU A 54 23.23 -21.08 -2.59
N ALA A 55 22.09 -21.72 -2.86
CA ALA A 55 21.38 -22.58 -1.92
C ALA A 55 22.24 -23.75 -1.42
N SER A 56 23.03 -24.39 -2.29
CA SER A 56 23.92 -25.50 -1.90
C SER A 56 25.07 -25.11 -0.94
N LYS A 57 25.32 -23.80 -0.75
CA LYS A 57 26.35 -23.27 0.16
C LYS A 57 25.76 -22.43 1.30
N ALA A 58 24.44 -22.35 1.40
CA ALA A 58 23.74 -21.48 2.32
C ALA A 58 22.84 -22.29 3.27
N VAL A 59 22.24 -21.60 4.25
CA VAL A 59 21.16 -22.16 5.07
C VAL A 59 19.84 -21.80 4.42
N CYS A 60 19.06 -22.81 4.06
CA CYS A 60 17.72 -22.65 3.50
C CYS A 60 16.65 -22.81 4.59
N GLY A 61 15.51 -22.15 4.41
CA GLY A 61 14.37 -22.24 5.31
C GLY A 61 13.08 -21.77 4.65
N LEU A 62 11.98 -21.90 5.36
CA LEU A 62 10.67 -21.39 4.98
C LEU A 62 10.34 -20.16 5.83
N THR A 63 9.60 -19.22 5.25
CA THR A 63 9.13 -18.03 5.94
C THR A 63 7.63 -17.85 5.72
N ASP A 64 6.90 -17.61 6.80
CA ASP A 64 5.52 -17.12 6.76
C ASP A 64 5.55 -15.61 6.96
N PRO A 65 5.27 -14.78 5.92
CA PRO A 65 5.39 -13.32 6.04
C PRO A 65 4.45 -12.69 7.08
N ILE A 66 3.39 -13.39 7.51
CA ILE A 66 2.53 -12.93 8.60
C ILE A 66 2.33 -14.08 9.59
N SER A 67 1.63 -15.13 9.14
CA SER A 67 1.41 -16.36 9.88
C SER A 67 0.90 -17.46 8.94
N CYS A 68 1.01 -18.70 9.38
CA CYS A 68 0.47 -19.85 8.65
C CYS A 68 -1.00 -19.62 8.28
N GLY A 69 -1.32 -19.79 7.00
CA GLY A 69 -2.68 -19.65 6.46
C GLY A 69 -3.15 -18.21 6.21
N ILE A 70 -2.31 -17.19 6.47
CA ILE A 70 -2.66 -15.79 6.18
C ILE A 70 -1.99 -15.37 4.87
N THR A 71 -2.78 -15.10 3.84
CA THR A 71 -2.28 -14.54 2.57
C THR A 71 -1.96 -13.06 2.74
N PRO A 72 -0.69 -12.63 2.64
CA PRO A 72 -0.33 -11.24 2.81
C PRO A 72 -0.56 -10.43 1.53
N GLY A 73 -0.90 -9.15 1.68
CA GLY A 73 -0.64 -8.14 0.65
C GLY A 73 0.81 -7.68 0.69
N SER A 74 1.29 -7.03 -0.39
CA SER A 74 2.70 -6.61 -0.50
C SER A 74 3.15 -5.71 0.66
N GLY A 75 2.32 -4.79 1.16
CA GLY A 75 2.67 -3.90 2.27
C GLY A 75 3.05 -4.64 3.56
N PRO A 76 2.12 -5.40 4.18
CA PRO A 76 2.40 -6.23 5.35
C PRO A 76 3.56 -7.21 5.15
N ALA A 77 3.68 -7.84 3.96
CA ALA A 77 4.80 -8.75 3.66
C ALA A 77 6.16 -8.06 3.75
N HIS A 78 6.29 -6.87 3.16
CA HIS A 78 7.55 -6.11 3.19
C HIS A 78 7.89 -5.63 4.61
N LEU A 79 6.89 -5.20 5.39
CA LEU A 79 7.11 -4.81 6.79
C LEU A 79 7.69 -5.94 7.63
N SER A 80 7.13 -7.14 7.48
CA SER A 80 7.66 -8.33 8.16
C SER A 80 9.11 -8.64 7.75
N LEU A 81 9.47 -8.47 6.47
CA LEU A 81 10.84 -8.70 6.01
C LEU A 81 11.85 -7.70 6.62
N PHE A 82 11.40 -6.49 6.96
CA PHE A 82 12.21 -5.49 7.65
C PHE A 82 12.18 -5.63 9.19
N GLY A 83 11.51 -6.66 9.72
CA GLY A 83 11.47 -6.97 11.14
C GLY A 83 10.36 -6.25 11.92
N TYR A 84 9.43 -5.57 11.25
CA TYR A 84 8.26 -4.97 11.89
C TYR A 84 7.15 -6.01 12.02
N ASP A 85 6.40 -5.95 13.11
CA ASP A 85 5.18 -6.75 13.26
C ASP A 85 4.07 -6.24 12.33
N PRO A 86 3.67 -7.00 11.28
CA PRO A 86 2.65 -6.57 10.33
C PRO A 86 1.23 -6.52 10.93
N LEU A 87 1.00 -7.14 12.09
CA LEU A 87 -0.28 -7.08 12.79
C LEU A 87 -0.41 -5.81 13.65
N LYS A 88 0.72 -5.32 14.18
CA LYS A 88 0.81 -4.07 14.96
C LYS A 88 0.95 -2.85 14.06
N TYR A 89 1.86 -2.89 13.09
CA TYR A 89 2.15 -1.78 12.19
C TYR A 89 1.38 -1.94 10.89
N GLN A 90 0.17 -1.38 10.86
CA GLN A 90 -0.62 -1.33 9.64
C GLN A 90 -0.32 -0.03 8.90
N ILE A 91 0.41 -0.12 7.79
CA ILE A 91 0.62 1.03 6.91
C ILE A 91 -0.51 1.07 5.88
N GLY A 92 -1.29 2.14 5.90
CA GLY A 92 -2.32 2.38 4.89
C GLY A 92 -1.74 2.50 3.49
N ARG A 93 -2.50 2.06 2.47
CA ARG A 93 -2.08 2.17 1.06
C ARG A 93 -1.81 3.60 0.62
N GLY A 94 -2.56 4.56 1.15
CA GLY A 94 -2.34 5.98 0.86
C GLY A 94 -0.95 6.45 1.27
N VAL A 95 -0.46 6.02 2.45
CA VAL A 95 0.89 6.32 2.94
C VAL A 95 1.95 5.71 2.03
N LEU A 96 1.79 4.44 1.63
CA LEU A 96 2.75 3.77 0.72
C LEU A 96 2.82 4.46 -0.65
N GLU A 97 1.68 4.87 -1.20
CA GLU A 97 1.62 5.53 -2.51
C GLU A 97 2.18 6.95 -2.44
N ALA A 98 1.93 7.69 -1.35
CA ALA A 98 2.52 9.00 -1.10
C ALA A 98 4.05 8.94 -1.07
N LEU A 99 4.60 7.98 -0.31
CA LEU A 99 6.05 7.74 -0.28
C LEU A 99 6.56 7.30 -1.66
N GLY A 100 5.79 6.50 -2.40
CA GLY A 100 6.13 6.04 -3.74
C GLY A 100 6.23 7.15 -4.79
N VAL A 101 5.48 8.25 -4.63
CA VAL A 101 5.60 9.45 -5.48
C VAL A 101 6.58 10.49 -4.91
N GLY A 102 7.32 10.15 -3.85
CA GLY A 102 8.37 10.98 -3.27
C GLY A 102 7.88 12.04 -2.28
N MET A 103 6.67 11.91 -1.72
CA MET A 103 6.19 12.84 -0.71
C MET A 103 6.77 12.51 0.66
N GLU A 104 7.20 13.53 1.39
CA GLU A 104 7.53 13.42 2.81
C GLU A 104 6.26 13.57 3.65
N LEU A 105 6.04 12.59 4.54
CA LEU A 105 4.88 12.55 5.42
C LEU A 105 5.25 12.99 6.83
N THR A 106 4.30 13.66 7.48
CA THR A 106 4.37 14.07 8.88
C THR A 106 3.33 13.33 9.72
N PRO A 107 3.45 13.35 11.07
CA PRO A 107 2.41 12.81 11.95
C PRO A 107 1.04 13.51 11.84
N TYR A 108 0.95 14.62 11.11
CA TYR A 108 -0.27 15.39 10.89
C TYR A 108 -0.89 15.15 9.50
N ASP A 109 -0.39 14.14 8.79
CA ASP A 109 -0.81 13.84 7.41
C ASP A 109 -1.75 12.65 7.37
N LEU A 110 -2.91 12.83 6.76
CA LEU A 110 -3.78 11.75 6.32
C LEU A 110 -3.60 11.57 4.80
N ALA A 111 -3.07 10.41 4.42
CA ALA A 111 -2.75 10.10 3.03
C ALA A 111 -3.82 9.22 2.38
N CYS A 112 -4.30 9.65 1.22
CA CYS A 112 -5.35 8.98 0.46
C CYS A 112 -4.89 8.72 -0.96
N ARG A 113 -5.14 7.53 -1.47
CA ARG A 113 -4.91 7.23 -2.89
C ARG A 113 -6.14 7.64 -3.70
N GLY A 114 -5.93 8.33 -4.79
CA GLY A 114 -6.97 8.65 -5.78
C GLY A 114 -6.81 7.85 -7.07
N ASN A 115 -7.93 7.59 -7.73
CA ASN A 115 -7.97 7.16 -9.13
C ASN A 115 -8.93 8.09 -9.90
N PHE A 116 -8.59 8.47 -11.13
CA PHE A 116 -9.55 9.03 -12.07
C PHE A 116 -10.39 7.90 -12.69
N ALA A 117 -11.70 8.13 -12.79
CA ALA A 117 -12.64 7.23 -13.44
C ALA A 117 -13.49 7.95 -14.49
N THR A 118 -14.11 7.16 -15.36
CA THR A 118 -15.13 7.63 -16.31
C THR A 118 -16.51 7.27 -15.80
N LEU A 119 -17.40 8.26 -15.83
CA LEU A 119 -18.80 8.14 -15.46
C LEU A 119 -19.67 8.19 -16.71
N SER A 120 -20.79 7.46 -16.72
CA SER A 120 -21.86 7.65 -17.70
C SER A 120 -22.68 8.90 -17.36
N GLU A 121 -23.59 9.30 -18.26
CA GLU A 121 -24.51 10.41 -18.03
C GLU A 121 -25.44 10.15 -16.83
N GLU A 122 -25.71 8.88 -16.53
CA GLU A 122 -26.50 8.41 -15.39
C GLU A 122 -25.70 8.32 -14.09
N GLY A 123 -24.43 8.74 -14.07
CA GLY A 123 -23.59 8.76 -12.87
C GLY A 123 -23.01 7.40 -12.47
N VAL A 124 -23.00 6.43 -13.40
CA VAL A 124 -22.47 5.08 -13.17
C VAL A 124 -21.01 5.01 -13.62
N ILE A 125 -20.15 4.33 -12.85
CA ILE A 125 -18.75 4.15 -13.22
C ILE A 125 -18.63 3.16 -14.38
N THR A 126 -18.26 3.65 -15.56
CA THR A 126 -18.06 2.85 -16.78
C THR A 126 -16.62 2.38 -16.95
N ASP A 127 -15.65 3.16 -16.44
CA ASP A 127 -14.25 2.75 -16.37
C ASP A 127 -13.57 3.29 -15.11
N ARG A 128 -13.19 2.36 -14.22
CA ARG A 128 -12.51 2.64 -12.95
C ARG A 128 -11.09 3.20 -13.08
N ARG A 129 -10.55 3.23 -14.30
CA ARG A 129 -9.17 3.67 -14.61
C ARG A 129 -9.14 4.77 -15.66
N ALA A 130 -10.30 5.27 -16.10
CA ALA A 130 -10.42 6.30 -17.13
C ALA A 130 -9.57 6.00 -18.38
N GLY A 131 -9.61 4.77 -18.89
CA GLY A 131 -8.83 4.34 -20.05
C GLY A 131 -7.32 4.32 -19.83
N ARG A 132 -6.84 4.42 -18.59
CA ARG A 132 -5.44 4.71 -18.23
C ARG A 132 -4.93 5.94 -18.99
N ILE A 133 -5.58 7.08 -18.75
CA ILE A 133 -5.13 8.37 -19.30
C ILE A 133 -3.61 8.53 -19.20
N ALA A 134 -3.02 9.20 -20.20
CA ALA A 134 -1.60 9.49 -20.19
C ALA A 134 -1.21 10.28 -18.94
N THR A 135 -0.06 9.98 -18.34
CA THR A 135 0.43 10.67 -17.13
C THR A 135 0.47 12.20 -17.31
N THR A 136 0.83 12.68 -18.50
CA THR A 136 0.84 14.11 -18.83
C THR A 136 -0.53 14.78 -18.80
N LEU A 137 -1.62 14.02 -19.04
CA LEU A 137 -2.98 14.51 -18.87
C LEU A 137 -3.38 14.49 -17.39
N ASN A 138 -3.04 13.43 -16.66
CA ASN A 138 -3.26 13.36 -15.21
C ASN A 138 -2.58 14.53 -14.48
N GLU A 139 -1.30 14.81 -14.77
CA GLU A 139 -0.59 15.96 -14.20
C GLU A 139 -1.34 17.28 -14.39
N LYS A 140 -1.95 17.49 -15.57
CA LYS A 140 -2.76 18.69 -15.84
C LYS A 140 -4.04 18.71 -15.00
N ILE A 141 -4.75 17.58 -14.89
CA ILE A 141 -5.98 17.49 -14.11
C ILE A 141 -5.67 17.69 -12.62
N CYS A 142 -4.67 17.02 -12.08
CA CYS A 142 -4.21 17.20 -10.70
C CYS A 142 -3.81 18.65 -10.42
N LYS A 143 -3.12 19.32 -11.36
CA LYS A 143 -2.79 20.74 -11.22
C LYS A 143 -4.04 21.62 -11.14
N ILE A 144 -5.03 21.39 -12.01
CA ILE A 144 -6.31 22.12 -11.97
C ILE A 144 -7.02 21.89 -10.63
N MET A 145 -7.02 20.67 -10.11
CA MET A 145 -7.60 20.35 -8.80
C MET A 145 -6.85 21.06 -7.67
N GLN A 146 -5.52 21.00 -7.67
CA GLN A 146 -4.67 21.64 -6.66
C GLN A 146 -4.86 23.15 -6.63
N ASP A 147 -4.99 23.80 -7.80
CA ASP A 147 -5.21 25.24 -7.90
C ASP A 147 -6.56 25.65 -7.30
N LYS A 148 -7.57 24.78 -7.40
CA LYS A 148 -8.93 25.00 -6.88
C LYS A 148 -9.10 24.57 -5.41
N ILE A 149 -8.37 23.56 -4.96
CA ILE A 149 -8.53 22.91 -3.66
C ILE A 149 -7.19 22.98 -2.93
N LYS A 150 -6.91 24.14 -2.31
CA LYS A 150 -5.69 24.35 -1.52
C LYS A 150 -5.86 24.00 -0.05
N GLN A 151 -7.07 24.20 0.49
CA GLN A 151 -7.38 23.95 1.89
C GLN A 151 -8.88 23.69 2.08
N ILE A 152 -9.24 22.97 3.14
CA ILE A 152 -10.62 22.75 3.57
C ILE A 152 -10.72 23.12 5.06
N GLY A 153 -11.15 24.35 5.34
CA GLY A 153 -11.01 24.91 6.69
C GLY A 153 -9.54 25.15 7.02
N GLU A 154 -9.06 24.57 8.12
CA GLU A 154 -7.67 24.66 8.58
C GLU A 154 -6.76 23.53 8.05
N VAL A 155 -7.33 22.59 7.29
CA VAL A 155 -6.60 21.45 6.72
C VAL A 155 -6.08 21.81 5.34
N GLU A 156 -4.76 21.74 5.15
CA GLU A 156 -4.10 21.89 3.85
C GLU A 156 -4.38 20.65 2.98
N VAL A 157 -4.58 20.86 1.68
CA VAL A 157 -4.81 19.78 0.71
C VAL A 157 -3.71 19.81 -0.34
N ILE A 158 -2.95 18.71 -0.42
CA ILE A 158 -1.83 18.53 -1.34
C ILE A 158 -2.16 17.38 -2.29
N ILE A 159 -2.23 17.64 -3.58
CA ILE A 159 -2.60 16.69 -4.63
C ILE A 159 -1.38 16.45 -5.52
N THR A 160 -0.91 15.21 -5.56
CA THR A 160 0.28 14.82 -6.33
C THR A 160 -0.09 13.75 -7.37
N PRO A 161 0.20 13.98 -8.66
CA PRO A 161 -0.07 12.99 -9.69
C PRO A 161 0.83 11.77 -9.53
N GLY A 162 0.26 10.59 -9.76
CA GLY A 162 0.98 9.33 -9.92
C GLY A 162 1.00 8.91 -11.40
N LYS A 163 1.34 7.64 -11.65
CA LYS A 163 1.35 7.09 -13.01
C LYS A 163 -0.07 6.88 -13.55
N GLU A 164 -0.27 7.22 -14.83
CA GLU A 164 -1.54 7.04 -15.55
C GLU A 164 -2.71 7.77 -14.88
N HIS A 165 -3.70 7.05 -14.32
CA HIS A 165 -4.91 7.59 -13.73
C HIS A 165 -4.81 7.80 -12.21
N ARG A 166 -3.68 7.44 -11.60
CA ARG A 166 -3.52 7.43 -10.14
C ARG A 166 -3.01 8.78 -9.65
N PHE A 167 -3.39 9.13 -8.44
CA PHE A 167 -2.82 10.28 -7.74
C PHE A 167 -2.90 10.04 -6.24
N VAL A 168 -2.28 10.92 -5.49
CA VAL A 168 -2.30 10.91 -4.03
C VAL A 168 -2.81 12.26 -3.55
N VAL A 169 -3.64 12.23 -2.51
CA VAL A 169 -4.06 13.43 -1.78
C VAL A 169 -3.57 13.31 -0.36
N ILE A 170 -2.83 14.31 0.11
CA ILE A 170 -2.48 14.49 1.51
C ILE A 170 -3.36 15.58 2.09
N PHE A 171 -4.04 15.25 3.18
CA PHE A 171 -4.70 16.21 4.05
C PHE A 171 -3.76 16.45 5.22
N ARG A 172 -3.29 17.68 5.40
CA ARG A 172 -2.33 18.03 6.45
C ARG A 172 -2.98 19.00 7.43
N GLY A 173 -3.07 18.57 8.69
CA GLY A 173 -3.75 19.35 9.72
C GLY A 173 -3.80 18.64 11.06
N LYS A 174 -4.27 19.35 12.09
CA LYS A 174 -4.49 18.77 13.41
C LYS A 174 -5.78 17.94 13.41
N ASP A 175 -5.82 17.00 14.35
CA ASP A 175 -6.98 16.15 14.67
C ASP A 175 -7.48 15.27 13.51
N LEU A 176 -6.69 15.04 12.46
CA LEU A 176 -7.07 14.11 11.39
C LEU A 176 -7.01 12.66 11.89
N GLU A 177 -8.08 11.91 11.64
CA GLU A 177 -8.18 10.49 12.00
C GLU A 177 -8.45 9.64 10.77
N GLU A 178 -7.91 8.42 10.77
CA GLU A 178 -8.29 7.38 9.82
C GLU A 178 -9.68 6.80 10.16
N GLY A 179 -10.17 5.85 9.36
CA GLY A 179 -11.44 5.16 9.65
C GLY A 179 -12.60 5.57 8.74
N LEU A 180 -12.30 5.82 7.47
CA LEU A 180 -13.28 6.08 6.43
C LEU A 180 -13.40 4.88 5.48
N SER A 181 -14.63 4.61 5.03
CA SER A 181 -14.91 3.58 4.05
C SER A 181 -14.29 3.92 2.71
N ASP A 182 -13.95 2.88 1.94
CA ASP A 182 -13.53 3.04 0.56
C ASP A 182 -14.62 3.71 -0.28
N ALA A 183 -14.26 4.72 -1.08
CA ALA A 183 -15.16 5.34 -2.05
C ALA A 183 -15.12 4.60 -3.41
N ASP A 184 -14.18 3.65 -3.58
CA ASP A 184 -14.12 2.79 -4.77
C ASP A 184 -15.13 1.64 -4.64
N PRO A 185 -16.15 1.53 -5.52
CA PRO A 185 -17.11 0.42 -5.47
C PRO A 185 -16.49 -0.93 -5.86
N GLN A 186 -15.23 -0.98 -6.27
CA GLN A 186 -14.45 -2.16 -6.66
C GLN A 186 -14.99 -2.93 -7.87
N VAL A 187 -16.07 -2.46 -8.50
CA VAL A 187 -16.71 -3.06 -9.67
C VAL A 187 -17.08 -1.98 -10.70
N VAL A 188 -17.08 -2.35 -11.98
CA VAL A 188 -17.63 -1.51 -13.07
C VAL A 188 -19.16 -1.67 -13.06
N GLY A 189 -19.89 -0.61 -13.38
CA GLY A 189 -21.36 -0.59 -13.35
C GLY A 189 -21.96 -0.25 -11.98
N GLY A 190 -21.12 0.05 -10.98
CA GLY A 190 -21.57 0.57 -9.69
C GLY A 190 -21.74 2.09 -9.70
N GLU A 191 -22.65 2.59 -8.88
CA GLU A 191 -22.77 4.02 -8.59
C GLU A 191 -21.58 4.53 -7.76
N ILE A 192 -21.32 5.84 -7.84
CA ILE A 192 -20.33 6.51 -6.99
C ILE A 192 -20.73 6.32 -5.53
N LYS A 193 -19.77 5.85 -4.71
CA LYS A 193 -19.93 5.78 -3.27
C LYS A 193 -19.19 6.95 -2.64
N TYR A 194 -19.84 7.62 -1.70
CA TYR A 194 -19.17 8.59 -0.85
C TYR A 194 -18.55 7.86 0.35
N ALA A 195 -17.36 8.29 0.73
CA ALA A 195 -16.69 7.82 1.94
C ALA A 195 -17.57 8.08 3.17
N GLN A 196 -17.73 7.05 4.01
CA GLN A 196 -18.49 7.11 5.26
C GLN A 196 -17.57 6.75 6.44
N PRO A 197 -17.72 7.39 7.61
CA PRO A 197 -16.96 7.01 8.80
C PRO A 197 -17.39 5.62 9.30
N PHE A 198 -16.42 4.78 9.69
CA PHE A 198 -16.69 3.44 10.23
C PHE A 198 -17.34 3.46 11.63
N SER A 199 -17.33 4.59 12.36
CA SER A 199 -18.02 4.73 13.65
C SER A 199 -18.63 6.12 13.88
N HIS A 200 -19.73 6.19 14.63
CA HIS A 200 -20.47 7.41 14.99
C HIS A 200 -19.88 8.21 16.18
N LYS A 201 -18.70 7.84 16.71
CA LYS A 201 -18.08 8.64 17.77
C LYS A 201 -17.31 9.80 17.15
N ASN A 202 -17.86 11.00 17.32
CA ASN A 202 -17.33 12.33 16.97
C ASN A 202 -17.67 12.83 15.55
N LEU A 203 -18.84 13.46 15.48
CA LEU A 203 -19.43 14.20 14.36
C LEU A 203 -18.69 15.51 13.99
N LEU A 204 -17.35 15.57 14.12
CA LEU A 204 -16.57 16.77 13.82
C LEU A 204 -15.39 16.57 12.86
N LEU A 205 -15.25 15.41 12.21
CA LEU A 205 -14.05 15.11 11.42
C LEU A 205 -14.29 14.99 9.91
N LYS A 206 -13.57 15.86 9.19
CA LYS A 206 -13.55 16.03 7.74
C LYS A 206 -12.63 14.98 7.11
N TYR A 207 -13.22 14.23 6.17
CA TYR A 207 -12.71 13.38 5.08
C TYR A 207 -11.18 13.20 4.97
N ALA A 208 -10.65 11.97 4.84
CA ALA A 208 -10.65 11.27 3.55
C ALA A 208 -10.41 9.71 3.54
N PRO A 209 -10.93 8.97 2.54
CA PRO A 209 -10.96 7.50 2.45
C PRO A 209 -9.68 6.82 1.90
N PRO A 210 -9.57 5.49 2.01
CA PRO A 210 -8.43 4.71 1.47
C PRO A 210 -8.32 4.78 -0.06
N HIS A 211 -9.44 4.89 -0.78
CA HIS A 211 -9.46 5.30 -2.18
C HIS A 211 -10.52 6.38 -2.45
N LEU A 212 -10.15 7.43 -3.19
CA LEU A 212 -11.04 8.50 -3.68
C LEU A 212 -11.21 8.39 -5.20
N TYR A 213 -12.44 8.55 -5.69
CA TYR A 213 -12.71 8.86 -7.09
C TYR A 213 -13.02 10.35 -7.24
N PHE A 214 -12.35 10.97 -8.21
CA PHE A 214 -12.61 12.33 -8.66
C PHE A 214 -12.84 12.30 -10.18
#